data_AF-B3XL31-F1
#
_entry.id   AF-B3XL31-F1
#
_cell.length_a   1.000
_cell.length_b   1.000
_cell.length_c   1.000
_cell.angle_alpha   90.00
_cell.angle_beta   90.00
_cell.angle_gamma   90.00
#
_symmetry.space_group_name_H-M   'P 1'
#
loop_
_entity.id
_entity.type
_entity.pdbx_description
1 polymer ?
#
loop_
_entity_poly.entity_id
_entity_poly.type
_entity_poly.pdbx_seq_one_letter_code
_entity_poly.pdbx_strand_id
1 'polypeptide(L)'
;MILGLFLIFIALVFITYQLFGHDFLAPAFLFCVMYAVSIGCALINYQQWGLNDYSQEAFNIYLFGALLFIFVSYLVKLLILPNNNLEVPDYTDRININTGITVVLTFINLIVLVLWVKNIKAIGGGGSLSQALENYRINTSYSIGGAGMPGYLQQMSKITTVSGYIYGFILIYNIVHHTVKKDDYYLCLPNTIIYVLFSLFDSNRLNILGVIASYVVYYYFMKSSKGKGFKTLIRLTEIFIVLLIVFYGVRLMIGRSSSQGNNFIEYISMYAGGPVKLFDMFIKDPVQNTGIWGKETFPSLLKTFRSLGYDIPQYISKKEFRFYNGINLGNVYSAYRNWLSDFGINGVYILQTIFALFYSCYYYLLRKVGYKKHILALIIYGYMAEAIFLHPIDDWLFSMFVSVGFVIYIVVFWLLYIMITKKIKL
;
A
#
# COMPACT_ATOMS: atom_id res chain seq x y z
N MET A 1 19.69 -14.63 -15.71
CA MET A 1 18.95 -15.01 -14.49
C MET A 1 17.64 -14.26 -14.32
N ILE A 2 17.62 -12.93 -14.35
CA ILE A 2 16.39 -12.14 -14.13
C ILE A 2 15.24 -12.48 -15.09
N LEU A 3 15.55 -12.80 -16.36
CA LEU A 3 14.55 -13.25 -17.34
C LEU A 3 13.91 -14.58 -16.92
N GLY A 4 14.72 -15.52 -16.41
CA GLY A 4 14.21 -16.77 -15.83
C GLY A 4 13.31 -16.52 -14.63
N LEU A 5 13.68 -15.57 -13.77
CA LEU A 5 12.84 -15.17 -12.64
C LEU A 5 11.49 -14.61 -13.10
N PHE A 6 11.49 -13.76 -14.12
CA PHE A 6 10.26 -13.23 -14.71
C PHE A 6 9.35 -14.34 -15.23
N LEU A 7 9.90 -15.27 -16.03
CA LEU A 7 9.14 -16.40 -16.55
C LEU A 7 8.57 -17.29 -15.43
N ILE A 8 9.33 -17.49 -14.35
CA ILE A 8 8.85 -18.20 -13.17
C ILE A 8 7.69 -17.45 -12.52
N PHE A 9 7.79 -16.14 -12.29
CA PHE A 9 6.69 -15.37 -11.70
C PHE A 9 5.43 -15.36 -12.57
N ILE A 10 5.59 -15.29 -13.90
CA ILE A 10 4.47 -15.48 -14.84
C ILE A 10 3.83 -16.87 -14.66
N ALA A 11 4.64 -17.93 -14.57
CA ALA A 11 4.14 -19.28 -14.28
C ALA A 11 3.43 -19.35 -12.91
N LEU A 12 3.98 -18.73 -11.88
CA LEU A 12 3.38 -18.66 -10.54
C LEU A 12 2.04 -17.93 -10.55
N VAL A 13 1.85 -16.89 -11.37
CA VAL A 13 0.54 -16.24 -11.56
C VAL A 13 -0.49 -17.24 -12.09
N PHE A 14 -0.16 -18.05 -13.09
CA PHE A 14 -1.06 -19.08 -13.60
C PHE A 14 -1.32 -20.19 -12.57
N ILE A 15 -0.28 -20.65 -11.88
CA ILE A 15 -0.38 -21.69 -10.85
C ILE A 15 -1.28 -21.22 -9.70
N THR A 16 -1.04 -20.02 -9.18
CA THR A 16 -1.85 -19.45 -8.09
C THR A 16 -3.29 -19.22 -8.53
N TYR A 17 -3.54 -18.76 -9.75
CA TYR A 17 -4.90 -18.64 -10.28
C TYR A 17 -5.66 -19.98 -10.22
N GLN A 18 -5.02 -21.08 -10.61
CA GLN A 18 -5.60 -22.43 -10.55
C GLN A 18 -5.76 -22.92 -9.09
N LEU A 19 -4.68 -22.89 -8.29
CA LEU A 19 -4.67 -23.36 -6.89
C LEU A 19 -5.70 -22.63 -6.02
N PHE A 20 -5.89 -21.33 -6.27
CA PHE A 20 -6.80 -20.51 -5.50
C PHE A 20 -8.23 -20.46 -6.06
N GLY A 21 -8.56 -21.30 -7.05
CA GLY A 21 -9.93 -21.48 -7.51
C GLY A 21 -10.42 -20.34 -8.40
N HIS A 22 -9.55 -19.80 -9.24
CA HIS A 22 -9.80 -18.70 -10.16
C HIS A 22 -10.12 -17.36 -9.46
N ASP A 23 -9.60 -17.17 -8.25
CA ASP A 23 -9.83 -15.98 -7.43
C ASP A 23 -8.71 -14.94 -7.61
N PHE A 24 -9.00 -13.86 -8.34
CA PHE A 24 -8.05 -12.76 -8.57
C PHE A 24 -7.73 -11.93 -7.32
N LEU A 25 -8.48 -12.09 -6.24
CA LEU A 25 -8.21 -11.40 -4.97
C LEU A 25 -7.54 -12.30 -3.94
N ALA A 26 -7.27 -13.56 -4.26
CA ALA A 26 -6.47 -14.41 -3.39
C ALA A 26 -5.11 -13.73 -3.12
N PRO A 27 -4.69 -13.58 -1.85
CA PRO A 27 -3.45 -12.87 -1.51
C PRO A 27 -2.23 -13.35 -2.29
N ALA A 28 -2.09 -14.66 -2.50
CA ALA A 28 -0.96 -15.25 -3.22
C ALA A 28 -0.98 -14.92 -4.72
N PHE A 29 -2.17 -14.83 -5.33
CA PHE A 29 -2.30 -14.41 -6.72
C PHE A 29 -1.86 -12.94 -6.87
N LEU A 30 -2.38 -12.05 -6.02
CA LEU A 30 -2.02 -10.63 -6.03
C LEU A 30 -0.51 -10.43 -5.82
N PHE A 31 0.08 -11.14 -4.85
CA PHE A 31 1.50 -11.12 -4.57
C PHE A 31 2.33 -11.49 -5.83
N CYS A 32 2.00 -12.61 -6.49
CA CYS A 32 2.71 -13.06 -7.68
C CYS A 32 2.55 -12.10 -8.87
N VAL A 33 1.35 -11.55 -9.07
CA VAL A 33 1.10 -10.56 -10.13
C VAL A 33 1.97 -9.32 -9.94
N MET A 34 2.05 -8.81 -8.71
CA MET A 34 2.77 -7.57 -8.43
C MET A 34 4.29 -7.75 -8.56
N TYR A 35 4.83 -8.90 -8.18
CA TYR A 35 6.22 -9.23 -8.48
C TYR A 35 6.48 -9.43 -9.98
N ALA A 36 5.57 -10.08 -10.72
CA ALA A 36 5.69 -10.21 -12.16
C ALA A 36 5.73 -8.84 -12.85
N VAL A 37 4.84 -7.92 -12.46
CA VAL A 37 4.84 -6.53 -12.94
C VAL A 37 6.15 -5.81 -12.59
N SER A 38 6.60 -5.91 -11.35
CA SER A 38 7.83 -5.27 -10.89
C SER A 38 9.07 -5.75 -11.65
N ILE A 39 9.24 -7.07 -11.80
CA ILE A 39 10.35 -7.67 -12.56
C ILE A 39 10.23 -7.32 -14.04
N GLY A 40 9.02 -7.37 -14.62
CA GLY A 40 8.78 -6.96 -16.00
C GLY A 40 9.16 -5.50 -16.26
N CYS A 41 8.82 -4.60 -15.34
CA CYS A 41 9.25 -3.20 -15.39
C CYS A 41 10.78 -3.05 -15.31
N ALA A 42 11.46 -3.87 -14.51
CA ALA A 42 12.92 -3.86 -14.46
C ALA A 42 13.53 -4.33 -15.79
N LEU A 43 12.96 -5.36 -16.42
CA LEU A 43 13.43 -5.88 -17.71
C LEU A 43 13.35 -4.88 -18.86
N ILE A 44 12.44 -3.89 -18.82
CA ILE A 44 12.40 -2.79 -19.80
C ILE A 44 13.75 -2.06 -19.84
N ASN A 45 14.44 -1.97 -18.70
CA ASN A 45 15.71 -1.29 -18.53
C ASN A 45 16.90 -2.27 -18.41
N TYR A 46 16.79 -3.47 -18.98
CA TYR A 46 17.76 -4.57 -18.82
C TYR A 46 19.22 -4.15 -19.01
N GLN A 47 19.51 -3.47 -20.11
CA GLN A 47 20.87 -3.00 -20.41
C GLN A 47 21.25 -1.78 -19.56
N GLN A 48 20.35 -0.80 -19.44
CA GLN A 48 20.62 0.46 -18.73
C GLN A 48 20.95 0.23 -17.25
N TRP A 49 20.30 -0.75 -16.62
CA TRP A 49 20.47 -1.08 -15.20
C TRP A 49 21.40 -2.28 -14.96
N GLY A 50 22.04 -2.81 -16.01
CA GLY A 50 22.98 -3.93 -15.89
C GLY A 50 22.36 -5.15 -15.22
N LEU A 51 21.19 -5.58 -15.68
CA LEU A 51 20.50 -6.76 -15.16
C LEU A 51 21.05 -8.09 -15.71
N ASN A 52 22.05 -8.03 -16.61
CA ASN A 52 22.79 -9.19 -17.08
C ASN A 52 23.55 -9.89 -15.95
N ASP A 53 24.11 -9.09 -15.04
CA ASP A 53 24.79 -9.56 -13.83
C ASP A 53 23.83 -9.39 -12.64
N TYR A 54 22.75 -10.17 -12.62
CA TYR A 54 21.82 -10.21 -11.49
C TYR A 54 22.27 -11.28 -10.48
N SER A 55 22.31 -10.96 -9.19
CA SER A 55 22.81 -11.85 -8.14
C SER A 55 21.93 -13.09 -7.93
N GLN A 56 22.58 -14.21 -7.62
CA GLN A 56 21.88 -15.48 -7.35
C GLN A 56 21.13 -15.44 -6.02
N GLU A 57 21.66 -14.73 -5.04
CA GLU A 57 21.01 -14.55 -3.75
C GLU A 57 19.71 -13.75 -3.87
N ALA A 58 19.70 -12.62 -4.59
CA ALA A 58 18.46 -11.88 -4.85
C ALA A 58 17.41 -12.73 -5.58
N PHE A 59 17.85 -13.48 -6.60
CA PHE A 59 17.00 -14.43 -7.32
C PHE A 59 16.37 -15.45 -6.36
N ASN A 60 17.19 -16.08 -5.52
CA ASN A 60 16.74 -17.11 -4.58
C ASN A 60 15.77 -16.53 -3.55
N ILE A 61 16.04 -15.36 -2.99
CA ILE A 61 15.18 -14.72 -1.99
C ILE A 61 13.79 -14.44 -2.58
N TYR A 62 13.71 -13.90 -3.79
CA TYR A 62 12.42 -13.64 -4.44
C TYR A 62 11.67 -14.94 -4.76
N LEU A 63 12.38 -15.96 -5.26
CA LEU A 63 11.78 -17.25 -5.57
C LEU A 63 11.25 -17.96 -4.31
N PHE A 64 12.11 -18.20 -3.32
CA PHE A 64 11.72 -18.88 -2.09
C PHE A 64 10.69 -18.10 -1.30
N GLY A 65 10.80 -16.76 -1.26
CA GLY A 65 9.81 -15.91 -0.65
C GLY A 65 8.42 -16.05 -1.28
N ALA A 66 8.34 -16.11 -2.62
CA ALA A 66 7.09 -16.36 -3.32
C ALA A 66 6.54 -17.77 -3.05
N LEU A 67 7.37 -18.81 -3.14
CA LEU A 67 6.95 -20.18 -2.85
C LEU A 67 6.43 -20.33 -1.42
N LEU A 68 7.09 -19.71 -0.45
CA LEU A 68 6.68 -19.71 0.95
C LEU A 68 5.34 -19.00 1.13
N PHE A 69 5.15 -17.84 0.48
CA PHE A 69 3.85 -17.15 0.50
C PHE A 69 2.74 -18.04 -0.04
N ILE A 70 2.95 -18.64 -1.21
CA ILE A 70 1.96 -19.51 -1.87
C ILE A 70 1.63 -20.70 -0.98
N PHE A 71 2.64 -21.38 -0.44
CA PHE A 71 2.47 -22.54 0.43
C PHE A 71 1.65 -22.20 1.67
N VAL A 72 2.03 -21.15 2.39
CA VAL A 72 1.31 -20.68 3.58
C VAL A 72 -0.11 -20.27 3.25
N SER A 73 -0.31 -19.47 2.19
CA SER A 73 -1.66 -19.08 1.75
C SER A 73 -2.54 -20.26 1.40
N TYR A 74 -1.96 -21.29 0.78
CA TYR A 74 -2.68 -22.51 0.41
C TYR A 74 -3.07 -23.31 1.65
N LEU A 75 -2.17 -23.49 2.62
CA LEU A 75 -2.49 -24.12 3.91
C LEU A 75 -3.62 -23.38 4.63
N VAL A 76 -3.54 -22.05 4.70
CA VAL A 76 -4.60 -21.24 5.34
C VAL A 76 -5.93 -21.39 4.61
N LYS A 77 -5.94 -21.39 3.28
CA LYS A 77 -7.17 -21.65 2.50
C LYS A 77 -7.77 -23.02 2.86
N LEU A 78 -6.96 -24.07 2.89
CA LEU A 78 -7.43 -25.43 3.23
C LEU A 78 -8.00 -25.50 4.65
N LEU A 79 -7.37 -24.82 5.62
CA LEU A 79 -7.83 -24.80 7.00
C LEU A 79 -9.12 -24.01 7.20
N ILE A 80 -9.28 -22.87 6.51
CA ILE A 80 -10.41 -21.95 6.75
C ILE A 80 -11.60 -22.29 5.84
N LEU A 81 -11.35 -22.62 4.57
CA LEU A 81 -12.34 -22.89 3.52
C LEU A 81 -12.09 -24.25 2.83
N PRO A 82 -12.11 -25.39 3.56
CA PRO A 82 -11.80 -26.70 2.99
C PRO A 82 -12.72 -27.10 1.83
N ASN A 83 -14.00 -26.70 1.87
CA ASN A 83 -15.00 -27.06 0.86
C ASN A 83 -15.28 -25.94 -0.16
N ASN A 84 -14.53 -24.82 -0.13
CA ASN A 84 -14.86 -23.60 -0.89
C ASN A 84 -16.32 -23.10 -0.70
N ASN A 85 -16.96 -23.46 0.42
CA ASN A 85 -18.29 -23.00 0.76
C ASN A 85 -18.19 -21.54 1.23
N LEU A 86 -18.51 -20.62 0.32
CA LEU A 86 -18.63 -19.21 0.63
C LEU A 86 -20.04 -18.95 1.16
N GLU A 87 -20.15 -18.27 2.31
CA GLU A 87 -21.41 -17.63 2.65
C GLU A 87 -21.68 -16.52 1.64
N VAL A 88 -22.76 -16.65 0.87
CA VAL A 88 -23.31 -15.57 0.05
C VAL A 88 -24.47 -14.98 0.85
N PRO A 89 -24.26 -13.87 1.59
CA PRO A 89 -25.36 -13.27 2.32
C PRO A 89 -26.40 -12.70 1.36
N ASP A 90 -27.64 -13.20 1.50
CA ASP A 90 -28.78 -13.02 0.59
C ASP A 90 -29.49 -11.66 0.70
N TYR A 91 -29.00 -10.75 1.55
CA TYR A 91 -29.66 -9.46 1.82
C TYR A 91 -29.01 -8.28 1.08
N THR A 92 -29.85 -7.43 0.49
CA THR A 92 -29.49 -6.26 -0.33
C THR A 92 -29.78 -4.93 0.40
N ASP A 93 -29.29 -4.77 1.62
CA ASP A 93 -29.48 -3.49 2.32
C ASP A 93 -28.45 -2.45 1.89
N ARG A 94 -28.97 -1.28 1.51
CA ARG A 94 -28.20 -0.06 1.21
C ARG A 94 -27.47 0.43 2.46
N ILE A 95 -26.23 0.90 2.31
CA ILE A 95 -25.57 1.65 3.39
C ILE A 95 -26.04 3.11 3.33
N ASN A 96 -26.78 3.52 4.37
CA ASN A 96 -27.27 4.89 4.51
C ASN A 96 -26.24 5.79 5.20
N ILE A 97 -26.00 6.96 4.62
CA ILE A 97 -25.05 7.96 5.14
C ILE A 97 -25.79 8.95 6.05
N ASN A 98 -25.18 9.32 7.17
CA ASN A 98 -25.64 10.42 8.00
C ASN A 98 -25.17 11.77 7.43
N THR A 99 -26.06 12.44 6.70
CA THR A 99 -25.79 13.72 6.03
C THR A 99 -25.20 14.78 6.96
N GLY A 100 -25.75 14.97 8.16
CA GLY A 100 -25.27 16.00 9.09
C GLY A 100 -23.83 15.75 9.53
N ILE A 101 -23.51 14.51 9.90
CA ILE A 101 -22.15 14.09 10.26
C ILE A 101 -21.22 14.22 9.06
N THR A 102 -21.67 13.85 7.86
CA THR A 102 -20.85 13.97 6.65
C THR A 102 -20.50 15.41 6.29
N VAL A 103 -21.44 16.34 6.42
CA VAL A 103 -21.17 17.77 6.19
C VAL A 103 -20.12 18.29 7.18
N VAL A 104 -20.26 17.95 8.47
CA VAL A 104 -19.28 18.32 9.51
C VAL A 104 -17.90 17.72 9.21
N LEU A 105 -17.84 16.43 8.88
CA LEU A 105 -16.57 15.75 8.54
C LEU A 105 -15.92 16.35 7.29
N THR A 106 -16.71 16.73 6.29
CA THR A 106 -16.20 17.39 5.07
C THR A 106 -15.52 18.71 5.43
N PHE A 107 -16.14 19.51 6.29
CA PHE A 107 -15.55 20.77 6.78
C PHE A 107 -14.28 20.54 7.60
N ILE A 108 -14.28 19.55 8.50
CA ILE A 108 -13.09 19.17 9.27
C ILE A 108 -11.96 18.74 8.33
N ASN A 109 -12.25 17.86 7.36
CA ASN A 109 -11.25 17.37 6.42
C ASN A 109 -10.66 18.51 5.57
N LEU A 110 -11.47 19.50 5.20
CA LEU A 110 -11.01 20.70 4.50
C LEU A 110 -10.10 21.57 5.37
N ILE A 111 -10.44 21.78 6.65
CA ILE A 111 -9.58 22.49 7.60
C ILE A 111 -8.25 21.77 7.75
N VAL A 112 -8.27 20.44 7.92
CA VAL A 112 -7.06 19.62 8.05
C VAL A 112 -6.17 19.78 6.82
N LEU A 113 -6.74 19.72 5.61
CA LEU A 113 -6.02 19.95 4.36
C LEU A 113 -5.34 21.33 4.32
N VAL A 114 -6.08 22.39 4.68
CA VAL A 114 -5.54 23.76 4.70
C VAL A 114 -4.41 23.91 5.73
N LEU A 115 -4.61 23.38 6.94
CA LEU A 115 -3.59 23.40 7.99
C LEU A 115 -2.36 22.58 7.61
N TRP A 116 -2.54 21.45 6.92
CA TRP A 116 -1.45 20.63 6.42
C TRP A 116 -0.58 21.39 5.42
N VAL A 117 -1.20 21.99 4.40
CA VAL A 117 -0.50 22.80 3.40
C VAL A 117 0.19 24.01 4.04
N LYS A 118 -0.45 24.67 5.02
CA LYS A 118 0.17 25.78 5.76
C LYS A 118 1.41 25.33 6.53
N ASN A 119 1.37 24.20 7.21
CA ASN A 119 2.52 23.68 7.96
C ASN A 119 3.65 23.19 7.03
N ILE A 120 3.33 22.61 5.88
CA ILE A 120 4.32 22.29 4.85
C ILE A 120 5.07 23.55 4.42
N LYS A 121 4.37 24.66 4.15
CA LYS A 121 5.01 25.94 3.80
C LYS A 121 5.82 26.51 4.96
N ALA A 122 5.33 26.39 6.19
CA ALA A 122 6.06 26.87 7.37
C ALA A 122 7.38 26.10 7.61
N ILE A 123 7.37 24.78 7.43
CA ILE A 123 8.54 23.91 7.63
C ILE A 123 9.48 23.94 6.40
N GLY A 124 8.90 23.98 5.20
CA GLY A 124 9.63 23.98 3.93
C GLY A 124 10.21 25.34 3.52
N GLY A 125 9.78 26.43 4.18
CA GLY A 125 10.24 27.78 3.92
C GLY A 125 9.54 28.49 2.75
N GLY A 126 10.08 29.65 2.38
CA GLY A 126 9.59 30.45 1.26
C GLY A 126 9.91 29.87 -0.12
N GLY A 127 9.22 30.37 -1.16
CA GLY A 127 9.38 29.92 -2.54
C GLY A 127 8.10 29.33 -3.14
N SER A 128 8.25 28.59 -4.25
CA SER A 128 7.13 27.90 -4.88
C SER A 128 6.63 26.74 -3.99
N LEU A 129 5.37 26.32 -4.17
CA LEU A 129 4.82 25.18 -3.42
C LEU A 129 5.64 23.90 -3.62
N SER A 130 6.16 23.68 -4.83
CA SER A 130 7.03 22.55 -5.16
C SER A 130 8.35 22.59 -4.38
N GLN A 131 8.97 23.77 -4.23
CA GLN A 131 10.18 23.94 -3.44
C GLN A 131 9.91 23.70 -1.95
N ALA A 132 8.82 24.27 -1.41
CA ALA A 132 8.42 24.05 -0.03
C ALA A 132 8.17 22.56 0.28
N LEU A 133 7.51 21.83 -0.63
CA LEU A 133 7.29 20.38 -0.51
C LEU A 133 8.59 19.58 -0.51
N GLU A 134 9.57 19.97 -1.34
CA GLU A 134 10.87 19.30 -1.39
C GLU A 134 11.67 19.54 -0.11
N ASN A 135 11.74 20.79 0.35
CA ASN A 135 12.41 21.15 1.60
C ASN A 135 11.76 20.49 2.81
N TYR A 136 10.43 20.47 2.87
CA TYR A 136 9.67 19.75 3.89
C TYR A 136 10.07 18.26 3.93
N ARG A 137 10.18 17.60 2.77
CA ARG A 137 10.60 16.21 2.69
C ARG A 137 12.04 16.02 3.19
N ILE A 138 12.97 16.89 2.82
CA ILE A 138 14.36 16.83 3.29
C ILE A 138 14.38 16.95 4.83
N ASN A 139 13.68 17.94 5.39
CA ASN A 139 13.61 18.21 6.83
C ASN A 139 12.89 17.12 7.64
N THR A 140 11.96 16.38 7.05
CA THR A 140 11.18 15.37 7.80
C THR A 140 11.64 13.95 7.58
N SER A 141 12.28 13.66 6.45
CA SER A 141 12.64 12.30 6.05
C SER A 141 14.14 12.04 6.02
N TYR A 142 14.98 13.08 5.93
CA TYR A 142 16.42 12.94 5.72
C TYR A 142 17.29 13.70 6.73
N SER A 143 16.70 14.38 7.72
CA SER A 143 17.44 15.04 8.79
C SER A 143 17.07 14.49 10.17
N ILE A 144 18.06 14.44 11.06
CA ILE A 144 17.88 14.11 12.47
C ILE A 144 17.54 15.42 13.20
N GLY A 145 16.46 15.43 13.99
CA GLY A 145 16.02 16.61 14.74
C GLY A 145 15.29 17.69 13.92
N GLY A 146 14.93 17.41 12.67
CA GLY A 146 14.15 18.35 11.85
C GLY A 146 12.74 18.61 12.38
N ALA A 147 12.20 19.80 12.10
CA ALA A 147 10.84 20.17 12.49
C ALA A 147 9.81 19.28 11.77
N GLY A 148 9.18 18.39 12.53
CA GLY A 148 8.10 17.52 12.04
C GLY A 148 6.74 18.20 12.05
N MET A 149 5.77 17.56 11.40
CA MET A 149 4.37 17.98 11.48
C MET A 149 3.89 17.99 12.94
N PRO A 150 3.11 18.99 13.41
CA PRO A 150 2.60 18.99 14.78
C PRO A 150 1.80 17.73 15.12
N GLY A 151 1.97 17.21 16.34
CA GLY A 151 1.37 15.93 16.76
C GLY A 151 -0.16 15.91 16.65
N TYR A 152 -0.84 17.00 17.01
CA TYR A 152 -2.30 17.12 16.88
C TYR A 152 -2.74 16.99 15.41
N LEU A 153 -2.00 17.62 14.48
CA LEU A 153 -2.31 17.62 13.06
C LEU A 153 -2.04 16.25 12.43
N GLN A 154 -1.02 15.52 12.93
CA GLN A 154 -0.82 14.10 12.58
C GLN A 154 -1.97 13.19 13.06
N GLN A 155 -2.63 13.50 14.17
CA GLN A 155 -3.83 12.74 14.58
C GLN A 155 -5.04 13.12 13.74
N MET A 156 -5.24 14.41 13.45
CA MET A 156 -6.34 14.87 12.61
C MET A 156 -6.25 14.34 11.17
N SER A 157 -5.04 14.18 10.61
CA SER A 157 -4.87 13.61 9.26
C SER A 157 -5.34 12.16 9.16
N LYS A 158 -5.38 11.40 10.27
CA LYS A 158 -5.96 10.06 10.30
C LYS A 158 -7.46 10.10 10.01
N ILE A 159 -8.17 11.14 10.49
CA ILE A 159 -9.60 11.36 10.19
C ILE A 159 -9.79 11.55 8.69
N THR A 160 -8.98 12.40 8.06
CA THR A 160 -9.01 12.62 6.60
C THR A 160 -8.74 11.33 5.83
N THR A 161 -7.72 10.59 6.24
CA THR A 161 -7.34 9.30 5.63
C THR A 161 -8.50 8.30 5.71
N VAL A 162 -8.96 8.00 6.92
CA VAL A 162 -10.07 7.05 7.16
C VAL A 162 -11.34 7.48 6.44
N SER A 163 -11.64 8.78 6.40
CA SER A 163 -12.78 9.31 5.65
C SER A 163 -12.71 8.92 4.18
N GLY A 164 -11.55 9.10 3.54
CA GLY A 164 -11.35 8.68 2.14
C GLY A 164 -11.71 7.21 1.92
N TYR A 165 -11.19 6.31 2.75
CA TYR A 165 -11.45 4.87 2.64
C TYR A 165 -12.91 4.50 2.91
N ILE A 166 -13.56 5.08 3.93
CA ILE A 166 -14.96 4.77 4.26
C ILE A 166 -15.92 5.31 3.20
N TYR A 167 -15.79 6.58 2.80
CA TYR A 167 -16.69 7.16 1.80
C TYR A 167 -16.52 6.52 0.43
N GLY A 168 -15.27 6.20 0.04
CA GLY A 168 -14.99 5.43 -1.16
C GLY A 168 -15.62 4.04 -1.12
N PHE A 169 -15.50 3.34 0.01
CA PHE A 169 -16.16 2.04 0.20
C PHE A 169 -17.68 2.15 0.07
N ILE A 170 -18.33 3.09 0.78
CA ILE A 170 -19.80 3.23 0.76
C ILE A 170 -20.32 3.49 -0.66
N LEU A 171 -19.63 4.36 -1.41
CA LEU A 171 -19.99 4.66 -2.79
C LEU A 171 -19.89 3.40 -3.66
N ILE A 172 -18.77 2.67 -3.58
CA ILE A 172 -18.56 1.43 -4.33
C ILE A 172 -19.58 0.37 -3.94
N TYR A 173 -19.85 0.20 -2.65
CA TYR A 173 -20.86 -0.74 -2.15
C TYR A 173 -22.23 -0.44 -2.75
N ASN A 174 -22.70 0.80 -2.65
CA ASN A 174 -24.01 1.19 -3.15
C ASN A 174 -24.09 1.10 -4.69
N ILE A 175 -22.99 1.33 -5.43
CA ILE A 175 -22.92 1.13 -6.88
C ILE A 175 -23.00 -0.37 -7.23
N VAL A 176 -22.19 -1.21 -6.60
CA VAL A 176 -22.14 -2.66 -6.85
C VAL A 176 -23.48 -3.33 -6.55
N HIS A 177 -24.18 -2.85 -5.52
CA HIS A 177 -25.50 -3.34 -5.13
C HIS A 177 -26.68 -2.63 -5.82
N HIS A 178 -26.43 -1.72 -6.77
CA HIS A 178 -27.47 -0.97 -7.49
C HIS A 178 -28.43 -0.17 -6.58
N THR A 179 -27.97 0.27 -5.41
CA THR A 179 -28.73 1.07 -4.43
C THR A 179 -28.23 2.51 -4.29
N VAL A 180 -27.32 2.94 -5.17
CA VAL A 180 -26.74 4.29 -5.17
C VAL A 180 -27.78 5.36 -5.50
N LYS A 181 -27.74 6.47 -4.76
CA LYS A 181 -28.55 7.67 -4.99
C LYS A 181 -27.66 8.82 -5.42
N LYS A 182 -28.25 9.84 -6.06
CA LYS A 182 -27.53 11.05 -6.47
C LYS A 182 -26.79 11.71 -5.30
N ASP A 183 -27.42 11.74 -4.12
CA ASP A 183 -26.84 12.29 -2.89
C ASP A 183 -25.58 11.57 -2.43
N ASP A 184 -25.43 10.27 -2.72
CA ASP A 184 -24.21 9.53 -2.35
C ASP A 184 -22.98 10.10 -3.04
N TYR A 185 -23.12 10.52 -4.30
CA TYR A 185 -22.02 11.17 -5.02
C TYR A 185 -21.63 12.50 -4.37
N TYR A 186 -22.62 13.32 -4.00
CA TYR A 186 -22.38 14.62 -3.36
C TYR A 186 -21.80 14.49 -1.94
N LEU A 187 -22.06 13.39 -1.24
CA LEU A 187 -21.55 13.16 0.12
C LEU A 187 -20.19 12.44 0.13
N CYS A 188 -20.00 11.44 -0.72
CA CYS A 188 -18.78 10.62 -0.73
C CYS A 188 -17.63 11.23 -1.53
N LEU A 189 -17.90 11.83 -2.71
CA LEU A 189 -16.83 12.29 -3.59
C LEU A 189 -16.01 13.44 -2.98
N PRO A 190 -16.60 14.47 -2.32
CA PRO A 190 -15.80 15.53 -1.73
C PRO A 190 -14.79 15.01 -0.72
N ASN A 191 -15.19 14.10 0.18
CA ASN A 191 -14.29 13.52 1.18
C ASN A 191 -13.18 12.67 0.54
N THR A 192 -13.52 11.92 -0.50
CA THR A 192 -12.53 11.14 -1.26
C THR A 192 -11.53 12.06 -1.97
N ILE A 193 -12.01 13.13 -2.61
CA ILE A 193 -11.17 14.11 -3.31
C ILE A 193 -10.29 14.86 -2.31
N ILE A 194 -10.81 15.30 -1.17
CA ILE A 194 -10.03 15.96 -0.12
C ILE A 194 -8.91 15.03 0.35
N TYR A 195 -9.17 13.74 0.54
CA TYR A 195 -8.13 12.79 0.91
C TYR A 195 -7.07 12.58 -0.18
N VAL A 196 -7.48 12.53 -1.46
CA VAL A 196 -6.52 12.45 -2.58
C VAL A 196 -5.65 13.71 -2.61
N LEU A 197 -6.26 14.91 -2.50
CA LEU A 197 -5.53 16.17 -2.42
C LEU A 197 -4.59 16.21 -1.21
N PHE A 198 -5.06 15.78 -0.05
CA PHE A 198 -4.25 15.63 1.15
C PHE A 198 -3.03 14.73 0.89
N SER A 199 -3.23 13.57 0.26
CA SER A 199 -2.17 12.61 -0.06
C SER A 199 -1.19 13.12 -1.12
N LEU A 200 -1.59 14.08 -1.96
CA LEU A 200 -0.70 14.76 -2.92
C LEU A 200 0.26 15.72 -2.23
N PHE A 201 -0.22 16.42 -1.19
CA PHE A 201 0.60 17.33 -0.40
C PHE A 201 1.38 16.62 0.69
N ASP A 202 0.86 15.51 1.21
CA ASP A 202 1.65 14.58 1.97
C ASP A 202 2.79 14.05 1.09
N SER A 203 4.01 14.00 1.60
CA SER A 203 5.20 13.78 0.79
C SER A 203 5.29 12.35 0.21
N ASN A 204 4.29 11.51 0.47
CA ASN A 204 4.19 10.12 0.06
C ASN A 204 3.07 9.88 -0.98
N ARG A 205 3.45 9.94 -2.26
CA ARG A 205 2.54 9.71 -3.41
C ARG A 205 2.03 8.28 -3.52
N LEU A 206 2.67 7.32 -2.83
CA LEU A 206 2.24 5.92 -2.84
C LEU A 206 0.87 5.74 -2.20
N ASN A 207 0.49 6.59 -1.23
CA ASN A 207 -0.83 6.59 -0.60
C ASN A 207 -2.00 6.65 -1.63
N ILE A 208 -1.78 7.31 -2.77
CA ILE A 208 -2.78 7.40 -3.85
C ILE A 208 -2.91 6.04 -4.55
N LEU A 209 -1.81 5.32 -4.79
CA LEU A 209 -1.87 3.96 -5.31
C LEU A 209 -2.58 3.04 -4.31
N GLY A 210 -2.33 3.21 -3.02
CA GLY A 210 -3.00 2.50 -1.93
C GLY A 210 -4.51 2.59 -1.92
N VAL A 211 -5.05 3.82 -1.95
CA VAL A 211 -6.49 4.03 -1.89
C VAL A 211 -7.21 3.48 -3.12
N ILE A 212 -6.57 3.63 -4.28
CA ILE A 212 -7.09 3.10 -5.52
C ILE A 212 -7.06 1.57 -5.50
N ALA A 213 -5.95 0.95 -5.06
CA ALA A 213 -5.85 -0.49 -4.91
C ALA A 213 -6.93 -1.02 -3.94
N SER A 214 -7.20 -0.28 -2.88
CA SER A 214 -8.28 -0.60 -1.93
C SER A 214 -9.66 -0.55 -2.60
N TYR A 215 -9.92 0.42 -3.46
CA TYR A 215 -11.19 0.49 -4.21
C TYR A 215 -11.36 -0.67 -5.19
N VAL A 216 -10.27 -1.11 -5.82
CA VAL A 216 -10.25 -2.33 -6.64
C VAL A 216 -10.59 -3.55 -5.77
N VAL A 217 -9.95 -3.68 -4.61
CA VAL A 217 -10.25 -4.76 -3.65
C VAL A 217 -11.73 -4.73 -3.25
N TYR A 218 -12.27 -3.59 -2.85
CA TYR A 218 -13.68 -3.45 -2.47
C TYR A 218 -14.61 -3.91 -3.60
N TYR A 219 -14.43 -3.39 -4.80
CA TYR A 219 -15.28 -3.70 -5.94
C TYR A 219 -15.28 -5.19 -6.28
N TYR A 220 -14.10 -5.81 -6.42
CA TYR A 220 -14.00 -7.21 -6.82
C TYR A 220 -14.33 -8.18 -5.69
N PHE A 221 -14.10 -7.80 -4.43
CA PHE A 221 -14.46 -8.64 -3.29
C PHE A 221 -15.98 -8.81 -3.25
N MET A 222 -16.71 -7.71 -3.44
CA MET A 222 -18.18 -7.71 -3.46
C MET A 222 -18.77 -8.32 -4.74
N LYS A 223 -18.13 -8.09 -5.89
CA LYS A 223 -18.62 -8.56 -7.19
C LYS A 223 -18.29 -10.01 -7.50
N SER A 224 -17.52 -10.71 -6.65
CA SER A 224 -17.03 -12.07 -6.88
C SER A 224 -18.16 -13.08 -7.11
N SER A 225 -18.69 -13.09 -8.34
CA SER A 225 -19.59 -14.09 -8.90
C SER A 225 -18.74 -15.06 -9.70
N LYS A 226 -18.89 -16.35 -9.41
CA LYS A 226 -18.32 -17.45 -10.18
C LYS A 226 -18.52 -17.22 -11.70
N GLY A 227 -17.46 -17.33 -12.51
CA GLY A 227 -17.60 -17.59 -13.96
C GLY A 227 -17.35 -16.47 -14.99
N LYS A 228 -16.75 -15.31 -14.66
CA LYS A 228 -16.37 -14.28 -15.67
C LYS A 228 -14.88 -13.92 -15.67
N GLY A 229 -14.02 -14.91 -15.45
CA GLY A 229 -12.62 -14.69 -15.09
C GLY A 229 -11.85 -13.77 -16.05
N PHE A 230 -11.91 -14.05 -17.34
CA PHE A 230 -11.17 -13.29 -18.35
C PHE A 230 -11.64 -11.83 -18.52
N LYS A 231 -12.96 -11.59 -18.52
CA LYS A 231 -13.53 -10.22 -18.59
C LYS A 231 -13.20 -9.40 -17.35
N THR A 232 -13.16 -10.05 -16.18
CA THR A 232 -12.71 -9.45 -14.92
C THR A 232 -11.22 -9.08 -14.98
N LEU A 233 -10.39 -9.97 -15.51
CA LEU A 233 -8.96 -9.72 -15.68
C LEU A 233 -8.69 -8.52 -16.60
N ILE A 234 -9.36 -8.44 -17.75
CA ILE A 234 -9.23 -7.29 -18.67
C ILE A 234 -9.57 -5.98 -17.94
N ARG A 235 -10.70 -5.93 -17.21
CA ARG A 235 -11.08 -4.74 -16.46
C ARG A 235 -10.09 -4.38 -15.35
N LEU A 236 -9.52 -5.39 -14.67
CA LEU A 236 -8.46 -5.18 -13.69
C LEU A 236 -7.22 -4.56 -14.34
N THR A 237 -6.83 -5.05 -15.52
CA THR A 237 -5.72 -4.50 -16.30
C THR A 237 -6.01 -3.07 -16.78
N GLU A 238 -7.20 -2.79 -17.30
CA GLU A 238 -7.63 -1.44 -17.70
C GLU A 238 -7.55 -0.47 -16.52
N ILE A 239 -8.10 -0.86 -15.36
CA ILE A 239 -8.02 -0.06 -14.14
C ILE A 239 -6.55 0.18 -13.80
N PHE A 240 -5.72 -0.88 -13.72
CA PHE A 240 -4.30 -0.77 -13.42
C PHE A 240 -3.56 0.24 -14.33
N ILE A 241 -3.81 0.20 -15.64
CA ILE A 241 -3.24 1.16 -16.60
C ILE A 241 -3.67 2.59 -16.29
N VAL A 242 -4.97 2.82 -16.01
CA VAL A 242 -5.47 4.14 -15.59
C VAL A 242 -4.76 4.61 -14.31
N LEU A 243 -4.44 3.70 -13.39
CA LEU A 243 -3.75 4.07 -12.14
C LEU A 243 -2.34 4.56 -12.41
N LEU A 244 -1.62 3.89 -13.31
CA LEU A 244 -0.28 4.32 -13.72
C LEU A 244 -0.32 5.70 -14.39
N ILE A 245 -1.34 5.96 -15.22
CA ILE A 245 -1.55 7.29 -15.85
C ILE A 245 -1.81 8.35 -14.79
N VAL A 246 -2.70 8.10 -13.83
CA VAL A 246 -2.98 9.03 -12.73
C VAL A 246 -1.71 9.26 -11.90
N PHE A 247 -0.97 8.21 -11.55
CA PHE A 247 0.27 8.32 -10.79
C PHE A 247 1.34 9.15 -11.50
N TYR A 248 1.46 9.01 -12.83
CA TYR A 248 2.31 9.87 -13.64
C TYR A 248 1.79 11.31 -13.71
N GLY A 249 0.49 11.53 -13.91
CA GLY A 249 -0.11 12.87 -13.94
C GLY A 249 0.11 13.64 -12.63
N VAL A 250 -0.01 12.95 -11.50
CA VAL A 250 0.30 13.48 -10.16
C VAL A 250 1.74 14.01 -10.07
N ARG A 251 2.71 13.34 -10.70
CA ARG A 251 4.09 13.83 -10.75
C ARG A 251 4.18 15.20 -11.43
N LEU A 252 3.49 15.37 -12.56
CA LEU A 252 3.50 16.61 -13.33
C LEU A 252 2.89 17.77 -12.53
N MET A 253 1.80 17.51 -11.80
CA MET A 253 1.13 18.53 -10.97
C MET A 253 1.99 19.05 -9.83
N ILE A 254 2.86 18.22 -9.26
CA ILE A 254 3.71 18.61 -8.12
C ILE A 254 5.00 19.32 -8.59
N GLY A 255 5.33 19.29 -9.88
CA GLY A 255 6.36 20.17 -10.47
C GLY A 255 7.79 19.94 -9.96
N ARG A 256 8.20 18.69 -9.72
CA ARG A 256 9.58 18.38 -9.30
C ARG A 256 10.54 18.42 -10.50
N SER A 257 11.33 19.50 -10.60
CA SER A 257 12.35 19.74 -11.63
C SER A 257 13.53 18.76 -11.62
N SER A 258 13.69 17.94 -10.59
CA SER A 258 14.81 17.01 -10.40
C SER A 258 14.49 15.53 -10.62
N SER A 259 13.25 15.18 -11.00
CA SER A 259 12.92 13.78 -11.28
C SER A 259 13.48 13.35 -12.64
N GLN A 260 14.60 12.62 -12.62
CA GLN A 260 15.14 11.96 -13.81
C GLN A 260 14.09 11.00 -14.40
N GLY A 261 14.00 10.98 -15.72
CA GLY A 261 13.05 10.22 -16.52
C GLY A 261 11.96 11.09 -17.15
N ASN A 262 12.21 11.58 -18.35
CA ASN A 262 11.33 12.57 -19.01
C ASN A 262 10.07 11.94 -19.62
N ASN A 263 10.05 10.62 -19.80
CA ASN A 263 8.92 9.90 -20.40
C ASN A 263 8.16 9.02 -19.39
N PHE A 264 6.91 8.69 -19.73
CA PHE A 264 6.00 7.89 -18.90
C PHE A 264 6.58 6.53 -18.51
N ILE A 265 7.14 5.80 -19.49
CA ILE A 265 7.62 4.43 -19.30
C ILE A 265 8.81 4.38 -18.35
N GLU A 266 9.77 5.29 -18.51
CA GLU A 266 10.95 5.42 -17.66
C GLU A 266 10.55 5.75 -16.22
N TYR A 267 9.60 6.67 -16.02
CA TYR A 267 9.11 7.01 -14.68
C TYR A 267 8.42 5.83 -14.00
N ILE A 268 7.48 5.16 -14.69
CA ILE A 268 6.76 4.02 -14.12
C ILE A 268 7.70 2.86 -13.86
N SER A 269 8.58 2.54 -14.82
CA SER A 269 9.54 1.44 -14.67
C SER A 269 10.52 1.70 -13.53
N MET A 270 10.98 2.94 -13.32
CA MET A 270 11.85 3.30 -12.20
C MET A 270 11.17 3.06 -10.84
N TYR A 271 9.89 3.42 -10.68
CA TYR A 271 9.17 3.18 -9.42
C TYR A 271 8.77 1.72 -9.21
N ALA A 272 8.24 1.06 -10.24
CA ALA A 272 7.74 -0.30 -10.12
C ALA A 272 8.86 -1.36 -10.20
N GLY A 273 9.89 -1.13 -11.00
CA GLY A 273 10.99 -2.07 -11.26
C GLY A 273 12.33 -1.68 -10.66
N GLY A 274 12.60 -0.40 -10.38
CA GLY A 274 13.82 0.05 -9.71
C GLY A 274 14.15 -0.73 -8.42
N PRO A 275 13.16 -1.02 -7.54
CA PRO A 275 13.35 -1.84 -6.34
C PRO A 275 13.99 -3.22 -6.60
N VAL A 276 13.76 -3.82 -7.78
CA VAL A 276 14.35 -5.12 -8.17
C VAL A 276 15.87 -5.00 -8.36
N LYS A 277 16.33 -3.94 -9.03
CA LYS A 277 17.77 -3.67 -9.19
C LYS A 277 18.39 -3.18 -7.90
N LEU A 278 17.70 -2.31 -7.17
CA LEU A 278 18.17 -1.78 -5.89
C LEU A 278 18.43 -2.90 -4.88
N PHE A 279 17.53 -3.88 -4.79
CA PHE A 279 17.75 -5.05 -3.93
C PHE A 279 18.98 -5.87 -4.35
N ASP A 280 19.18 -6.10 -5.65
CA ASP A 280 20.39 -6.75 -6.18
C ASP A 280 21.67 -6.00 -5.82
N MET A 281 21.66 -4.66 -5.94
CA MET A 281 22.80 -3.84 -5.53
C MET A 281 23.06 -3.94 -4.02
N PHE A 282 22.02 -3.96 -3.20
CA PHE A 282 22.14 -4.14 -1.75
C PHE A 282 22.76 -5.49 -1.38
N ILE A 283 22.36 -6.57 -2.05
CA ILE A 283 22.97 -7.89 -1.85
C ILE A 283 24.47 -7.87 -2.15
N LYS A 284 24.87 -7.21 -3.24
CA LYS A 284 26.28 -7.16 -3.68
C LYS A 284 27.15 -6.24 -2.84
N ASP A 285 26.57 -5.15 -2.34
CA ASP A 285 27.25 -4.13 -1.56
C ASP A 285 26.35 -3.71 -0.38
N PRO A 286 26.29 -4.53 0.69
CA PRO A 286 25.37 -4.31 1.79
C PRO A 286 25.82 -3.14 2.68
N VAL A 287 24.85 -2.38 3.18
CA VAL A 287 25.13 -1.33 4.18
C VAL A 287 25.35 -1.96 5.54
N GLN A 288 26.36 -1.49 6.28
CA GLN A 288 26.68 -2.00 7.61
C GLN A 288 25.49 -1.83 8.58
N ASN A 289 25.19 -2.90 9.32
CA ASN A 289 24.19 -2.88 10.36
C ASN A 289 24.64 -1.93 11.48
N THR A 290 23.78 -0.98 11.86
CA THR A 290 24.08 0.02 12.90
C THR A 290 23.86 -0.49 14.33
N GLY A 291 23.60 -1.79 14.52
CA GLY A 291 23.37 -2.43 15.82
C GLY A 291 21.99 -2.18 16.43
N ILE A 292 21.10 -1.47 15.73
CA ILE A 292 19.74 -1.18 16.21
C ILE A 292 18.81 -2.27 15.70
N TRP A 293 18.27 -3.09 16.61
CA TRP A 293 17.33 -4.16 16.29
C TRP A 293 16.10 -3.61 15.57
N GLY A 294 15.73 -4.22 14.43
CA GLY A 294 14.50 -3.88 13.72
C GLY A 294 14.44 -2.45 13.16
N LYS A 295 15.59 -1.81 12.97
CA LYS A 295 15.69 -0.40 12.56
C LYS A 295 14.88 -0.09 11.30
N GLU A 296 14.93 -1.01 10.33
CA GLU A 296 14.33 -0.84 9.01
C GLU A 296 13.01 -1.59 8.85
N THR A 297 12.83 -2.69 9.59
CA THR A 297 11.62 -3.51 9.59
C THR A 297 10.54 -2.92 10.48
N PHE A 298 10.89 -2.34 11.64
CA PHE A 298 9.96 -1.82 12.64
C PHE A 298 10.16 -0.34 13.02
N PRO A 299 10.43 0.58 12.07
CA PRO A 299 10.73 1.98 12.39
C PRO A 299 9.61 2.70 13.16
N SER A 300 8.34 2.43 12.83
CA SER A 300 7.20 3.03 13.54
C SER A 300 7.08 2.54 14.98
N LEU A 301 7.33 1.25 15.22
CA LEU A 301 7.32 0.67 16.57
C LEU A 301 8.45 1.24 17.42
N LEU A 302 9.66 1.30 16.89
CA LEU A 302 10.83 1.88 17.57
C LEU A 302 10.63 3.36 17.88
N LYS A 303 10.00 4.12 16.97
CA LYS A 303 9.61 5.52 17.23
C LYS A 303 8.63 5.61 18.40
N THR A 304 7.67 4.70 18.50
CA THR A 304 6.75 4.67 19.65
C THR A 304 7.47 4.33 20.94
N PHE A 305 8.28 3.27 20.99
CA PHE A 305 9.03 2.94 22.20
C PHE A 305 9.96 4.07 22.64
N ARG A 306 10.64 4.75 21.71
CA ARG A 306 11.42 5.95 22.03
C ARG A 306 10.55 7.04 22.67
N SER A 307 9.34 7.29 22.14
CA SER A 307 8.41 8.27 22.72
C SER A 307 7.86 7.89 24.10
N LEU A 308 7.91 6.59 24.46
CA LEU A 308 7.55 6.10 25.79
C LEU A 308 8.74 6.13 26.78
N GLY A 309 9.90 6.66 26.37
CA GLY A 309 11.06 6.83 27.23
C GLY A 309 12.09 5.70 27.17
N TYR A 310 11.95 4.73 26.26
CA TYR A 310 12.97 3.71 26.04
C TYR A 310 14.23 4.31 25.38
N ASP A 311 15.41 3.87 25.81
CA ASP A 311 16.71 4.31 25.29
C ASP A 311 16.99 3.72 23.90
N ILE A 312 16.37 4.32 22.88
CA ILE A 312 16.55 3.96 21.48
C ILE A 312 17.14 5.19 20.77
N PRO A 313 18.37 5.12 20.23
CA PRO A 313 19.01 6.24 19.55
C PRO A 313 18.16 6.79 18.40
N GLN A 314 18.21 8.10 18.15
CA GLN A 314 17.60 8.67 16.93
C GLN A 314 18.38 8.25 15.69
N TYR A 315 17.67 7.96 14.60
CA TYR A 315 18.27 7.54 13.34
C TYR A 315 17.40 7.94 12.15
N ILE A 316 18.01 8.02 10.97
CA ILE A 316 17.31 8.22 9.70
C ILE A 316 16.76 6.86 9.25
N SER A 317 15.44 6.78 9.08
CA SER A 317 14.77 5.55 8.64
C SER A 317 14.78 5.35 7.13
N LYS A 318 15.21 6.37 6.36
CA LYS A 318 15.34 6.27 4.90
C LYS A 318 16.63 5.55 4.53
N LYS A 319 16.51 4.68 3.55
CA LYS A 319 17.59 3.87 2.98
C LYS A 319 18.51 4.74 2.13
N GLU A 320 19.69 4.20 1.85
CA GLU A 320 20.69 4.80 0.97
C GLU A 320 20.19 4.90 -0.48
N PHE A 321 20.53 6.01 -1.13
CA PHE A 321 20.34 6.16 -2.57
C PHE A 321 21.43 5.40 -3.30
N ARG A 322 21.04 4.68 -4.36
CA ARG A 322 22.00 3.96 -5.22
C ARG A 322 21.91 4.41 -6.66
N PHE A 323 23.07 4.41 -7.30
CA PHE A 323 23.26 4.85 -8.67
C PHE A 323 23.87 3.71 -9.49
N TYR A 324 23.39 3.52 -10.70
CA TYR A 324 23.97 2.58 -11.65
C TYR A 324 24.18 3.30 -12.98
N ASN A 325 25.41 3.27 -13.52
CA ASN A 325 25.77 3.99 -14.75
C ASN A 325 25.33 5.47 -14.76
N GLY A 326 25.46 6.16 -13.62
CA GLY A 326 25.05 7.57 -13.48
C GLY A 326 23.55 7.81 -13.33
N ILE A 327 22.71 6.76 -13.39
CA ILE A 327 21.25 6.84 -13.20
C ILE A 327 20.93 6.69 -11.71
N ASN A 328 20.17 7.64 -11.14
CA ASN A 328 19.67 7.53 -9.78
C ASN A 328 18.46 6.58 -9.73
N LEU A 329 18.65 5.37 -9.22
CA LEU A 329 17.56 4.39 -9.09
C LEU A 329 16.68 4.64 -7.85
N GLY A 330 17.11 5.54 -6.96
CA GLY A 330 16.38 5.90 -5.76
C GLY A 330 16.84 5.13 -4.52
N ASN A 331 15.96 5.09 -3.52
CA ASN A 331 16.20 4.48 -2.21
C ASN A 331 15.01 3.65 -1.71
N VAL A 332 14.21 3.14 -2.63
CA VAL A 332 12.99 2.37 -2.35
C VAL A 332 13.24 0.94 -2.84
N TYR A 333 13.18 -0.01 -1.93
CA TYR A 333 13.62 -1.39 -2.12
C TYR A 333 12.49 -2.30 -1.67
N SER A 334 12.36 -3.47 -2.28
CA SER A 334 11.38 -4.48 -1.87
C SER A 334 11.43 -4.75 -0.37
N ALA A 335 10.32 -5.23 0.19
CA ALA A 335 10.21 -5.48 1.63
C ALA A 335 11.32 -6.39 2.18
N TYR A 336 11.81 -7.32 1.34
CA TYR A 336 12.93 -8.21 1.67
C TYR A 336 14.21 -7.49 2.09
N ARG A 337 14.48 -6.28 1.59
CA ARG A 337 15.69 -5.53 1.99
C ARG A 337 15.67 -5.18 3.47
N ASN A 338 14.52 -4.79 4.00
CA ASN A 338 14.39 -4.39 5.41
C ASN A 338 14.65 -5.59 6.31
N TRP A 339 14.02 -6.71 5.97
CA TRP A 339 14.06 -7.94 6.73
C TRP A 339 15.45 -8.56 6.71
N LEU A 340 16.10 -8.57 5.54
CA LEU A 340 17.44 -9.09 5.38
C LEU A 340 18.47 -8.26 6.15
N SER A 341 18.36 -6.94 6.09
CA SER A 341 19.28 -6.03 6.80
C SER A 341 19.22 -6.17 8.32
N ASP A 342 18.01 -6.29 8.88
CA ASP A 342 17.85 -6.36 10.33
C ASP A 342 18.06 -7.77 10.89
N PHE A 343 17.66 -8.80 10.15
CA PHE A 343 17.49 -10.16 10.68
C PHE A 343 18.11 -11.27 9.84
N GLY A 344 18.81 -10.91 8.76
CA GLY A 344 19.42 -11.87 7.85
C GLY A 344 18.37 -12.73 7.13
N ILE A 345 18.85 -13.80 6.49
CA ILE A 345 18.02 -14.68 5.66
C ILE A 345 16.94 -15.42 6.47
N ASN A 346 17.23 -15.77 7.73
CA ASN A 346 16.26 -16.40 8.62
C ASN A 346 15.09 -15.45 8.90
N GLY A 347 15.39 -14.17 9.15
CA GLY A 347 14.37 -13.15 9.34
C GLY A 347 13.50 -12.95 8.11
N VAL A 348 14.09 -12.97 6.91
CA VAL A 348 13.35 -12.92 5.64
C VAL A 348 12.27 -14.01 5.59
N TYR A 349 12.63 -15.26 5.88
CA TYR A 349 11.67 -16.38 5.80
C TYR A 349 10.62 -16.33 6.91
N ILE A 350 11.00 -15.97 8.14
CA ILE A 350 10.06 -15.82 9.26
C ILE A 350 9.05 -14.70 8.97
N LEU A 351 9.53 -13.52 8.56
CA LEU A 351 8.67 -12.36 8.29
C LEU A 351 7.80 -12.58 7.05
N GLN A 352 8.31 -13.24 6.02
CA GLN A 352 7.50 -13.66 4.86
C GLN A 352 6.37 -14.61 5.28
N THR A 353 6.66 -15.56 6.18
CA THR A 353 5.65 -16.50 6.70
C THR A 353 4.58 -15.75 7.48
N ILE A 354 4.96 -14.84 8.36
CA ILE A 354 4.03 -14.01 9.14
C ILE A 354 3.19 -13.13 8.20
N PHE A 355 3.81 -12.50 7.21
CA PHE A 355 3.14 -11.68 6.22
C PHE A 355 2.09 -12.49 5.43
N ALA A 356 2.47 -13.66 4.94
CA ALA A 356 1.57 -14.58 4.23
C ALA A 356 0.43 -15.09 5.12
N LEU A 357 0.73 -15.50 6.36
CA LEU A 357 -0.27 -15.93 7.35
C LEU A 357 -1.28 -14.82 7.63
N PHE A 358 -0.82 -13.61 7.94
CA PHE A 358 -1.67 -12.48 8.28
C PHE A 358 -2.67 -12.17 7.16
N TYR A 359 -2.20 -11.94 5.94
CA TYR A 359 -3.07 -11.57 4.83
C TYR A 359 -3.99 -12.71 4.38
N SER A 360 -3.50 -13.95 4.40
CA SER A 360 -4.31 -15.12 4.04
C SER A 360 -5.41 -15.39 5.07
N CYS A 361 -5.08 -15.32 6.36
CA CYS A 361 -6.05 -15.52 7.43
C CYS A 361 -7.12 -14.44 7.38
N TYR A 362 -6.73 -13.16 7.28
CA TYR A 362 -7.68 -12.06 7.19
C TYR A 362 -8.61 -12.25 5.98
N TYR A 363 -8.05 -12.45 4.79
CA TYR A 363 -8.82 -12.61 3.57
C TYR A 363 -9.81 -13.78 3.66
N TYR A 364 -9.35 -14.98 4.02
CA TYR A 364 -10.21 -16.17 4.01
C TYR A 364 -11.21 -16.21 5.18
N LEU A 365 -10.89 -15.64 6.34
CA LEU A 365 -11.88 -15.45 7.41
C LEU A 365 -13.00 -14.51 6.95
N LEU A 366 -12.64 -13.40 6.30
CA LEU A 366 -13.61 -12.45 5.77
C LEU A 366 -14.49 -13.06 4.66
N ARG A 367 -13.91 -13.93 3.82
CA ARG A 367 -14.64 -14.69 2.80
C ARG A 367 -15.56 -15.75 3.41
N LYS A 368 -15.10 -16.46 4.46
CA LYS A 368 -15.85 -17.51 5.15
C LYS A 368 -17.09 -16.97 5.87
N VAL A 369 -16.92 -15.92 6.66
CA VAL A 369 -18.01 -15.32 7.44
C VAL A 369 -18.90 -14.42 6.57
N GLY A 370 -18.43 -14.03 5.38
CA GLY A 370 -19.12 -13.13 4.48
C GLY A 370 -18.94 -11.66 4.87
N TYR A 371 -18.45 -10.85 3.92
CA TYR A 371 -18.11 -9.45 4.19
C TYR A 371 -19.27 -8.60 4.71
N LYS A 372 -20.53 -8.91 4.37
CA LYS A 372 -21.68 -8.12 4.81
C LYS A 372 -21.89 -8.19 6.34
N LYS A 373 -21.48 -9.28 7.00
CA LYS A 373 -21.50 -9.38 8.47
C LYS A 373 -20.41 -8.53 9.12
N HIS A 374 -19.32 -8.26 8.38
CA HIS A 374 -18.14 -7.52 8.87
C HIS A 374 -17.67 -6.47 7.87
N ILE A 375 -18.56 -5.53 7.50
CA ILE A 375 -18.26 -4.47 6.52
C ILE A 375 -17.02 -3.67 6.92
N LEU A 376 -16.91 -3.30 8.20
CA LEU A 376 -15.75 -2.56 8.69
C LEU A 376 -14.44 -3.35 8.53
N ALA A 377 -14.47 -4.66 8.72
CA ALA A 377 -13.31 -5.51 8.50
C ALA A 377 -12.92 -5.55 7.01
N LEU A 378 -13.89 -5.51 6.09
CA LEU A 378 -13.57 -5.37 4.65
C LEU A 378 -12.94 -4.00 4.34
N ILE A 379 -13.42 -2.91 4.94
CA ILE A 379 -12.83 -1.58 4.78
C ILE A 379 -11.37 -1.57 5.27
N ILE A 380 -11.13 -2.09 6.47
CA ILE A 380 -9.78 -2.16 7.05
C ILE A 380 -8.89 -3.10 6.21
N TYR A 381 -9.40 -4.25 5.76
CA TYR A 381 -8.67 -5.16 4.89
C TYR A 381 -8.25 -4.47 3.59
N GLY A 382 -9.14 -3.72 2.93
CA GLY A 382 -8.79 -2.96 1.73
C GLY A 382 -7.66 -1.98 1.99
N TYR A 383 -7.77 -1.16 3.04
CA TYR A 383 -6.70 -0.25 3.47
C TYR A 383 -5.36 -0.97 3.67
N MET A 384 -5.38 -2.13 4.32
CA MET A 384 -4.15 -2.91 4.56
C MET A 384 -3.65 -3.67 3.34
N ALA A 385 -4.50 -3.95 2.35
CA ALA A 385 -4.14 -4.73 1.17
C ALA A 385 -3.06 -4.06 0.34
N GLU A 386 -2.90 -2.73 0.45
CA GLU A 386 -1.80 -1.97 -0.15
C GLU A 386 -0.43 -2.61 0.12
N ALA A 387 -0.20 -3.19 1.29
CA ALA A 387 1.09 -3.83 1.58
C ALA A 387 1.37 -5.05 0.68
N ILE A 388 0.34 -5.78 0.23
CA ILE A 388 0.51 -6.88 -0.74
C ILE A 388 0.90 -6.28 -2.10
N PHE A 389 0.22 -5.21 -2.52
CA PHE A 389 0.48 -4.56 -3.79
C PHE A 389 1.88 -3.94 -3.86
N LEU A 390 2.30 -3.30 -2.77
CA LEU A 390 3.56 -2.58 -2.68
C LEU A 390 4.71 -3.43 -2.14
N HIS A 391 4.51 -4.71 -1.80
CA HIS A 391 5.59 -5.58 -1.31
C HIS A 391 6.86 -5.61 -2.20
N PRO A 392 6.76 -5.63 -3.55
CA PRO A 392 7.95 -5.54 -4.41
C PRO A 392 8.66 -4.18 -4.33
N ILE A 393 8.02 -3.15 -3.79
CA ILE A 393 8.46 -1.76 -3.76
C ILE A 393 8.91 -1.33 -2.36
N ASP A 394 8.18 -1.69 -1.30
CA ASP A 394 8.52 -1.35 0.09
C ASP A 394 7.79 -2.28 1.10
N ASP A 395 8.28 -2.32 2.33
CA ASP A 395 7.60 -3.03 3.43
C ASP A 395 6.59 -2.12 4.11
N TRP A 396 5.31 -2.45 4.06
CA TRP A 396 4.25 -1.68 4.72
C TRP A 396 3.68 -2.37 5.96
N LEU A 397 3.62 -3.70 5.99
CA LEU A 397 3.02 -4.41 7.11
C LEU A 397 3.81 -4.13 8.39
N PHE A 398 5.12 -4.40 8.37
CA PHE A 398 5.93 -4.28 9.58
C PHE A 398 6.36 -2.84 9.84
N SER A 399 6.63 -2.08 8.78
CA SER A 399 7.12 -0.71 8.95
C SER A 399 6.04 0.30 9.36
N MET A 400 4.78 0.08 8.95
CA MET A 400 3.66 1.01 9.16
C MET A 400 2.58 0.43 10.06
N PHE A 401 2.09 -0.77 9.76
CA PHE A 401 0.91 -1.34 10.45
C PHE A 401 1.24 -2.01 11.78
N VAL A 402 2.45 -2.54 11.97
CA VAL A 402 2.94 -2.96 13.29
C VAL A 402 3.38 -1.72 14.08
N SER A 403 2.40 -0.94 14.53
CA SER A 403 2.62 0.28 15.31
C SER A 403 1.42 0.65 16.18
N VAL A 404 1.66 1.40 17.27
CA VAL A 404 0.58 2.00 18.07
C VAL A 404 -0.22 3.00 17.23
N GLY A 405 0.43 3.64 16.25
CA GLY A 405 -0.24 4.51 15.29
C GLY A 405 -1.37 3.80 14.53
N PHE A 406 -1.16 2.54 14.15
CA PHE A 406 -2.17 1.72 13.47
C PHE A 406 -3.31 1.28 14.39
N VAL A 407 -3.05 1.02 15.67
CA VAL A 407 -4.12 0.79 16.66
C VAL A 407 -5.06 2.00 16.72
N ILE A 408 -4.51 3.22 16.70
CA ILE A 408 -5.32 4.45 16.61
C ILE A 408 -6.10 4.50 15.30
N TYR A 409 -5.52 4.09 14.16
CA TYR A 409 -6.28 3.98 12.90
C TYR A 409 -7.48 3.04 13.04
N ILE A 410 -7.32 1.87 13.66
CA ILE A 410 -8.44 0.92 13.89
C ILE A 410 -9.56 1.58 14.69
N VAL A 411 -9.23 2.30 15.77
CA VAL A 411 -10.21 3.03 16.58
C VAL A 411 -10.91 4.12 15.76
N VAL A 412 -10.16 4.90 14.97
CA VAL A 412 -10.73 5.94 14.10
C VAL A 412 -11.62 5.34 13.01
N PHE A 413 -11.22 4.22 12.40
CA PHE A 413 -12.05 3.46 11.46
C PHE A 413 -13.37 3.06 12.10
N TRP A 414 -13.34 2.49 13.30
CA TRP A 414 -14.53 2.07 14.03
C TRP A 414 -15.46 3.24 14.38
N LEU A 415 -14.91 4.31 14.99
CA LEU A 415 -15.67 5.49 15.37
C LEU A 415 -16.32 6.17 14.16
N LEU A 416 -15.54 6.46 13.12
CA LEU A 416 -16.05 7.14 11.93
C LEU A 416 -17.04 6.27 11.17
N TYR A 417 -16.83 4.96 11.09
CA TYR A 417 -17.78 4.06 10.44
C TYR A 417 -19.15 4.10 11.13
N ILE A 418 -19.19 4.03 12.47
CA ILE A 418 -20.44 4.11 13.24
C ILE A 418 -21.10 5.48 13.07
N MET A 419 -20.32 6.57 13.11
CA MET A 419 -20.84 7.93 12.94
C MET A 419 -21.40 8.16 11.52
N ILE A 420 -20.68 7.71 10.49
CA ILE A 420 -21.05 7.93 9.09
C ILE A 420 -22.23 7.04 8.68
N THR A 421 -22.24 5.78 9.08
CA THR A 421 -23.28 4.82 8.69
C THR A 421 -24.46 4.90 9.65
N LYS A 422 -25.66 5.18 9.14
CA LYS A 422 -26.87 5.24 9.97
C LYS A 422 -27.22 3.86 10.52
N LYS A 423 -26.82 3.59 11.77
CA LYS A 423 -27.56 2.75 12.72
C LYS A 423 -27.38 3.32 14.13
N ILE A 424 -28.21 4.29 14.51
CA ILE A 424 -28.45 4.57 15.93
C ILE A 424 -29.81 3.95 16.26
N LYS A 425 -29.77 2.68 16.66
CA LYS A 425 -30.59 2.24 17.78
C LYS A 425 -29.56 1.81 18.83
N LEU A 426 -29.32 2.70 19.79
CA LEU A 426 -28.67 2.35 21.05
C LEU A 426 -29.53 1.32 21.77
#